data_AF-A0A1F9C4B7-F1
#
_entry.id   AF-A0A1F9C4B7-F1
#
_cell.length_a   1.000
_cell.length_b   1.000
_cell.length_c   1.000
_cell.angle_alpha   90.00
_cell.angle_beta   90.00
_cell.angle_gamma   90.00
#
_symmetry.space_group_name_H-M   'P 1'
#
loop_
_entity.id
_entity.type
_entity.pdbx_description
1 polymer ?
#
loop_
_entity_poly.entity_id
_entity_poly.type
_entity_poly.pdbx_seq_one_letter_code
_entity_poly.pdbx_strand_id
1 'polypeptide(L)' 'MIFEYMEKLVMFKETPEGLAADMAWLHDAGEDGWEVAAAIPLIAPNRDGIAYGTVGSHIILKRQKKVL' A
#
# COMPACT_ATOMS: atom_id res chain seq x y z
N MET A 1 -12.12 -16.95 -14.20
CA MET A 1 -10.82 -16.38 -13.80
C MET A 1 -10.78 -16.37 -12.28
N ILE A 2 -9.80 -17.04 -11.67
CA ILE A 2 -9.62 -17.05 -10.21
C ILE A 2 -8.43 -16.15 -9.91
N PHE A 3 -8.62 -15.16 -9.05
CA PHE A 3 -7.56 -14.28 -8.58
C PHE A 3 -7.14 -14.69 -7.17
N GLU A 4 -5.86 -14.51 -6.88
CA GLU A 4 -5.38 -14.43 -5.51
C GLU A 4 -4.98 -12.98 -5.20
N TYR A 5 -5.10 -12.63 -3.92
CA TYR A 5 -4.88 -11.27 -3.41
C TYR A 5 -3.84 -11.31 -2.31
N MET A 6 -3.04 -10.25 -2.25
CA MET A 6 -2.20 -9.94 -1.10
C MET A 6 -2.37 -8.48 -0.73
N GLU A 7 -2.16 -8.16 0.53
CA GLU A 7 -2.30 -6.80 1.03
C GLU A 7 -1.09 -6.40 1.88
N LYS A 8 -0.78 -5.10 1.87
CA LYS A 8 0.29 -4.54 2.69
C LYS A 8 -0.09 -3.15 3.16
N LEU A 9 -0.07 -2.97 4.48
CA LEU A 9 -0.16 -1.66 5.12
C LEU A 9 1.25 -1.08 5.21
N VAL A 10 1.43 0.11 4.65
CA VAL A 10 2.69 0.85 4.66
C VAL A 10 2.47 2.14 5.42
N MET A 11 3.14 2.29 6.56
CA MET A 11 3.18 3.55 7.30
C MET A 11 4.33 4.41 6.81
N PHE A 12 4.06 5.69 6.57
CA PHE A 12 5.09 6.66 6.23
C PHE A 12 5.87 7.03 7.49
N LYS A 13 7.16 7.25 7.30
CA LYS A 13 8.09 7.72 8.32
C LYS A 13 8.41 9.18 8.07
N GLU A 14 8.61 9.92 9.14
CA GLU A 14 9.05 11.31 9.06
C GLU A 14 10.52 11.37 8.61
N THR A 15 10.78 12.17 7.58
CA THR A 15 12.11 12.51 7.06
C THR A 15 12.21 14.04 6.94
N PRO A 16 13.42 14.61 6.76
CA PRO A 16 13.59 16.04 6.54
C PRO A 16 12.80 16.59 5.32
N GLU A 17 12.51 15.73 4.35
CA GLU A 17 11.76 16.06 3.12
C GLU A 17 10.24 15.86 3.27
N GLY A 18 9.78 15.29 4.39
CA GLY A 18 8.36 15.02 4.68
C GLY A 18 8.09 13.56 5.05
N LEU A 19 6.86 13.11 4.84
CA LEU A 19 6.47 11.73 5.11
C LEU A 19 6.83 10.84 3.91
N ALA A 20 7.67 9.83 4.13
CA ALA A 20 8.12 8.91 3.09
C ALA A 20 8.12 7.45 3.57
N ALA A 21 7.98 6.51 2.63
CA ALA A 21 8.19 5.09 2.87
C ALA A 21 8.97 4.46 1.73
N ASP A 22 9.72 3.41 2.05
CA ASP A 22 10.36 2.57 1.05
C ASP A 22 9.32 1.69 0.34
N MET A 23 9.23 1.86 -0.97
CA MET A 23 8.27 1.18 -1.85
C MET A 23 8.94 0.17 -2.79
N ALA A 24 10.23 -0.17 -2.61
CA ALA A 24 10.96 -1.10 -3.47
C ALA A 24 10.23 -2.46 -3.62
N TRP A 25 9.58 -2.92 -2.55
CA TRP A 25 8.80 -4.17 -2.54
C TRP A 25 7.67 -4.22 -3.60
N LEU A 26 7.15 -3.08 -4.07
CA LEU A 26 6.16 -3.07 -5.15
C LEU A 26 6.77 -3.51 -6.48
N HIS A 27 8.05 -3.19 -6.68
CA HIS A 27 8.78 -3.63 -7.86
C HIS A 27 8.95 -5.14 -7.86
N ASP A 28 9.47 -5.69 -6.75
CA ASP A 28 9.63 -7.14 -6.56
C ASP A 28 8.30 -7.89 -6.74
N ALA A 29 7.21 -7.33 -6.18
CA ALA A 29 5.88 -7.91 -6.35
C ALA A 29 5.43 -7.90 -7.83
N GLY A 30 5.75 -6.83 -8.57
CA GLY A 30 5.50 -6.74 -10.01
C GLY A 30 6.26 -7.79 -10.81
N GLU A 31 7.53 -8.07 -10.47
CA GLU A 31 8.32 -9.15 -11.09
C GLU A 31 7.69 -10.53 -10.86
N ASP A 32 7.08 -10.74 -9.68
CA ASP A 32 6.32 -11.94 -9.33
C ASP A 32 4.90 -12.02 -9.95
N GLY A 33 4.57 -11.07 -10.82
CA GLY A 33 3.31 -10.99 -11.55
C GLY A 33 2.13 -10.44 -10.74
N TRP A 34 2.39 -9.77 -9.62
CA TRP A 34 1.36 -9.04 -8.88
C TRP A 34 1.07 -7.68 -9.49
N GLU A 35 -0.21 -7.34 -9.56
CA GLU A 35 -0.70 -6.06 -10.05
C GLU A 35 -1.39 -5.30 -8.93
N VAL A 36 -1.18 -3.98 -8.84
CA VAL A 36 -1.91 -3.14 -7.89
C VAL A 36 -3.40 -3.13 -8.25
N ALA A 37 -4.24 -3.55 -7.32
CA ALA A 37 -5.69 -3.54 -7.44
C ALA A 37 -6.31 -2.32 -6.75
N ALA A 38 -5.77 -1.92 -5.60
CA ALA A 38 -6.20 -0.73 -4.87
C ALA A 38 -5.06 -0.15 -4.02
N ALA A 39 -5.10 1.16 -3.81
CA ALA A 39 -4.28 1.86 -2.83
C ALA A 39 -5.17 2.81 -2.03
N ILE A 40 -5.34 2.54 -0.75
CA ILE A 40 -6.21 3.29 0.16
C ILE A 40 -5.32 4.15 1.06
N PRO A 41 -5.48 5.48 1.07
CA PRO A 41 -4.72 6.34 1.98
C PRO A 41 -5.15 6.10 3.44
N LEU A 42 -4.18 5.98 4.34
CA LEU A 42 -4.42 5.92 5.77
C LEU A 42 -4.34 7.34 6.33
N ILE A 43 -5.43 7.82 6.91
CA ILE A 43 -5.53 9.18 7.43
C ILE A 43 -5.40 9.14 8.96
N ALA A 44 -4.47 9.91 9.51
CA ALA A 44 -4.43 10.14 10.95
C ALA A 44 -5.25 11.39 11.29
N PRO A 45 -6.29 11.27 12.12
CA PRO A 45 -6.97 12.43 12.67
C PRO A 45 -6.09 13.10 13.74
N ASN A 46 -6.20 14.43 13.86
CA ASN A 46 -5.68 15.14 15.02
C ASN A 46 -6.56 14.90 16.26
N ARG A 47 -6.21 15.50 17.41
CA ARG A 47 -6.98 15.36 18.67
C ARG A 47 -8.45 15.80 18.55
N ASP A 48 -8.77 16.66 17.58
CA ASP A 48 -10.11 17.17 17.32
C ASP A 48 -10.89 16.32 16.29
N GLY A 49 -10.31 15.20 15.84
CA GLY A 49 -10.92 14.33 14.83
C GLY A 49 -10.78 14.84 13.39
N ILE A 50 -10.04 15.94 13.18
CA ILE A 50 -9.84 16.53 11.85
C ILE A 50 -8.71 15.79 11.13
N ALA A 51 -9.00 15.32 9.92
CA ALA A 51 -8.01 14.71 9.03
C ALA A 51 -6.88 15.71 8.74
N TYR A 52 -5.67 15.42 9.22
CA TYR A 52 -4.52 16.34 9.07
C TYR A 52 -3.50 15.85 8.02
N GLY A 53 -3.58 14.60 7.59
CA GLY A 53 -2.74 14.11 6.50
C GLY A 53 -2.79 12.60 6.28
N THR A 54 -2.23 12.18 5.14
CA THR A 54 -1.99 10.77 4.83
C THR A 54 -0.73 10.32 5.55
N VAL A 55 -0.88 9.36 6.46
CA VAL A 55 0.22 8.79 7.26
C VAL A 55 0.68 7.43 6.75
N GLY A 56 0.05 6.92 5.70
CA GLY A 56 0.38 5.65 5.11
C GLY A 56 -0.57 5.26 3.99
N SER A 57 -0.42 4.04 3.48
CA SER A 57 -1.36 3.46 2.53
C SER A 57 -1.57 1.98 2.79
N HIS A 58 -2.81 1.53 2.69
CA HIS A 58 -3.15 0.13 2.53
C HIS A 58 -3.17 -0.21 1.04
N ILE A 59 -2.26 -1.06 0.59
CA ILE A 59 -2.13 -1.44 -0.81
C ILE A 59 -2.58 -2.89 -0.97
N ILE A 60 -3.50 -3.12 -1.90
CA ILE A 60 -4.02 -4.42 -2.28
C ILE A 60 -3.50 -4.74 -3.67
N LEU A 61 -2.91 -5.92 -3.82
CA LEU A 61 -2.46 -6.46 -5.10
C LEU A 61 -3.26 -7.71 -5.46
N LYS A 62 -3.38 -7.97 -6.75
CA LYS A 62 -4.01 -9.16 -7.32
C LYS A 62 -3.09 -9.81 -8.33
N ARG A 63 -3.23 -11.12 -8.51
CA ARG A 63 -2.70 -11.81 -9.70
C ARG A 63 -3.58 -12.99 -10.07
N GLN A 64 -3.45 -13.46 -11.31
CA GLN A 64 -4.16 -14.65 -11.75
C GLN A 64 -3.63 -15.87 -10.99
N LYS A 65 -4.54 -16.60 -10.32
CA LYS A 65 -4.18 -17.84 -9.62
C LYS A 65 -3.70 -18.85 -10.66
N LYS A 66 -2.46 -19.31 -10.52
CA LYS A 66 -1.97 -20.45 -11.30
C LYS A 66 -2.80 -21.67 -10.92
N VAL A 67 -3.62 -22.15 -11.86
CA VAL A 67 -4.31 -23.43 -11.74
C VAL A 67 -3.30 -24.47 -12.19
N LEU A 68 -2.86 -25.32 -11.25
CA LEU A 68 -2.00 -26.47 -11.53
C LEU A 68 -2.74 -27.50 -12.40
#